data_AF-A0A1Z4GFK3-F1
#
_entry.id   AF-A0A1Z4GFK3-F1
#
_cell.length_a   1.000
_cell.length_b   1.000
_cell.length_c   1.000
_cell.angle_alpha   90.00
_cell.angle_beta   90.00
_cell.angle_gamma   90.00
#
_symmetry.space_group_name_H-M   'P 1'
#
loop_
_entity.id
_entity.type
_entity.pdbx_description
1 polymer ?
#
loop_
_entity_poly.entity_id
_entity_poly.type
_entity_poly.pdbx_seq_one_letter_code
_entity_poly.pdbx_strand_id
1 'polypeptide(L)'
;MVQMNLQRRIGYITCGLSSLAIVMAGQMSQASAASMSFTATNFTGDPLKVRYTLDDTIAGAGKVQVKVEFVTDSTYKNIGDIRGVFFDIKDNSLLSGLKVTGLNGTPITTTAYSTTGQLQSVGSANLNGDGNTHTFEFGAEIGENGLKGGKDDFQIANFVLSHSTAALTLDQFFNQEFGLRATSVGLPDSSRNGSSKLAGISTPAPAPAPAPAPAPAPAPAPAPAPTPAPAPAPAPAPAPAPAPAPAPTPAPAPAPAPAPAPAPAPAPAPAPAPAPAPAPAPAPTPAPAPAPAPAPSPTTYYQPSSSLPKPKKVPEPSTLVALSLFGLSTIRLKRKNQQDNLPA
;
A
#
# COMPACT_ATOMS: atom_id res chain seq x y z
N MET A 1 -31.26 65.61 -1.27
CA MET A 1 -30.09 64.72 -1.38
C MET A 1 -30.63 63.38 -1.90
N VAL A 2 -30.85 63.23 -3.22
CA VAL A 2 -29.89 62.72 -4.23
C VAL A 2 -29.61 61.23 -3.96
N GLN A 3 -29.91 60.23 -4.79
CA GLN A 3 -30.41 60.10 -6.16
C GLN A 3 -30.89 58.63 -6.30
N MET A 4 -32.05 58.38 -6.89
CA MET A 4 -32.38 57.07 -7.48
C MET A 4 -31.48 56.87 -8.70
N ASN A 5 -30.83 55.71 -8.88
CA ASN A 5 -30.48 55.28 -10.23
C ASN A 5 -30.42 53.76 -10.39
N LEU A 6 -31.45 53.29 -11.09
CA LEU A 6 -31.65 51.98 -11.67
C LEU A 6 -31.04 52.01 -13.08
N GLN A 7 -30.00 51.24 -13.38
CA GLN A 7 -29.59 50.87 -14.75
C GLN A 7 -28.87 49.51 -14.70
N ARG A 8 -29.54 48.42 -15.05
CA ARG A 8 -29.57 47.78 -16.38
C ARG A 8 -28.19 47.38 -16.93
N ARG A 9 -28.01 46.06 -16.91
CA ARG A 9 -27.15 45.24 -17.77
C ARG A 9 -27.23 45.71 -19.23
N ILE A 10 -26.07 45.92 -19.85
CA ILE A 10 -25.88 45.81 -21.29
C ILE A 10 -24.65 44.92 -21.49
N GLY A 11 -24.89 43.75 -22.09
CA GLY A 11 -23.84 42.86 -22.55
C GLY A 11 -23.26 43.34 -23.87
N TYR A 12 -21.96 43.11 -24.05
CA TYR A 12 -21.31 43.11 -25.35
C TYR A 12 -20.96 41.66 -25.70
N ILE A 13 -21.63 41.17 -26.73
CA ILE A 13 -21.20 40.01 -27.50
C ILE A 13 -20.26 40.55 -28.58
N THR A 14 -18.98 40.20 -28.51
CA THR A 14 -18.11 40.17 -29.69
C THR A 14 -17.27 38.90 -29.68
N CYS A 15 -17.30 38.27 -30.85
CA CYS A 15 -16.79 36.98 -31.24
C CYS A 15 -15.25 36.96 -31.35
N GLY A 16 -14.65 35.79 -31.10
CA GLY A 16 -13.49 35.34 -31.87
C GLY A 16 -12.20 35.12 -31.08
N LEU A 17 -11.68 33.90 -31.26
CA LEU A 17 -10.29 33.47 -31.13
C LEU A 17 -9.82 32.98 -29.75
N SER A 18 -10.09 31.69 -29.56
CA SER A 18 -9.06 30.66 -29.30
C SER A 18 -8.08 30.94 -28.16
N SER A 19 -8.41 30.42 -26.98
CA SER A 19 -7.46 29.84 -26.03
C SER A 19 -8.23 28.96 -25.06
N LEU A 20 -8.77 27.84 -25.57
CA LEU A 20 -9.24 26.76 -24.70
C LEU A 20 -7.99 26.04 -24.16
N ALA A 21 -7.31 26.68 -23.22
CA ALA A 21 -6.43 25.98 -22.31
C ALA A 21 -7.35 25.13 -21.41
N ILE A 22 -7.66 23.92 -21.88
CA ILE A 22 -8.23 22.89 -21.03
C ILE A 22 -7.15 22.60 -19.99
N VAL A 23 -7.20 23.29 -18.87
CA VAL A 23 -6.54 22.86 -17.63
C VAL A 23 -7.35 21.65 -17.16
N MET A 24 -7.12 20.51 -17.81
CA MET A 24 -7.29 19.22 -17.16
C MET A 24 -6.22 19.22 -16.06
N ALA A 25 -6.53 19.84 -14.93
CA ALA A 25 -6.02 19.36 -13.65
C ALA A 25 -6.67 17.99 -13.45
N GLY A 26 -6.24 17.01 -14.25
CA GLY A 26 -6.27 15.64 -13.83
C GLY A 26 -5.45 15.65 -12.56
N GLN A 27 -6.14 15.60 -11.43
CA GLN A 27 -5.66 14.84 -10.30
C GLN A 27 -5.47 13.42 -10.83
N MET A 28 -4.37 13.20 -11.56
CA MET A 28 -3.64 11.96 -11.42
C MET A 28 -3.38 11.92 -9.93
N SER A 29 -4.19 11.12 -9.24
CA SER A 29 -3.81 10.50 -7.99
C SER A 29 -2.35 10.14 -8.20
N GLN A 30 -1.44 10.94 -7.63
CA GLN A 30 -0.08 10.46 -7.42
C GLN A 30 -0.33 9.23 -6.57
N ALA A 31 -0.33 8.05 -7.19
CA ALA A 31 0.14 6.86 -6.52
C ALA A 31 1.56 7.26 -6.13
N SER A 32 1.64 7.91 -4.98
CA SER A 32 2.86 8.48 -4.44
C SER A 32 3.76 7.29 -4.32
N ALA A 33 4.80 7.24 -5.14
CA ALA A 33 5.86 6.28 -4.97
C ALA A 33 6.46 6.57 -3.59
N ALA A 34 6.02 5.85 -2.55
CA ALA A 34 6.26 6.19 -1.18
C ALA A 34 7.01 5.06 -0.48
N SER A 35 7.96 5.47 0.36
CA SER A 35 8.64 4.59 1.28
C SER A 35 8.45 5.13 2.70
N MET A 36 8.19 4.24 3.65
CA MET A 36 8.04 4.55 5.06
C MET A 36 9.04 3.72 5.85
N SER A 37 9.72 4.33 6.83
CA SER A 37 10.57 3.60 7.77
C SER A 37 10.38 4.07 9.20
N PHE A 38 10.35 3.11 10.12
CA PHE A 38 10.20 3.32 11.55
C PHE A 38 10.87 2.20 12.33
N THR A 39 11.06 2.38 13.63
CA THR A 39 11.69 1.38 14.51
C THR A 39 10.71 0.81 15.50
N ALA A 40 10.86 -0.47 15.81
CA ALA A 40 10.20 -1.14 16.94
C ALA A 40 11.25 -1.61 17.94
N THR A 41 10.90 -1.60 19.22
CA THR A 41 11.78 -2.03 20.32
C THR A 41 11.07 -3.05 21.18
N ASN A 42 11.83 -3.82 21.95
CA ASN A 42 11.26 -4.85 22.82
C ASN A 42 10.35 -4.24 23.90
N PHE A 43 9.14 -4.79 24.04
CA PHE A 43 8.29 -4.58 25.21
C PHE A 43 8.50 -5.69 26.25
N THR A 44 9.00 -6.86 25.82
CA THR A 44 9.46 -7.92 26.71
C THR A 44 10.60 -8.73 26.12
N GLY A 45 11.34 -9.39 27.01
CA GLY A 45 12.56 -10.12 26.70
C GLY A 45 13.78 -9.22 26.56
N ASP A 46 14.82 -9.74 25.92
CA ASP A 46 16.12 -9.08 25.84
C ASP A 46 16.10 -7.79 25.00
N PRO A 47 16.95 -6.79 25.29
CA PRO A 47 16.99 -5.54 24.53
C PRO A 47 17.24 -5.78 23.04
N LEU A 48 16.29 -5.37 22.20
CA LEU A 48 16.38 -5.45 20.75
C LEU A 48 15.70 -4.26 20.09
N LYS A 49 16.24 -3.88 18.93
CA LYS A 49 15.66 -2.87 18.05
C LYS A 49 15.67 -3.37 16.62
N VAL A 50 14.56 -3.18 15.93
CA VAL A 50 14.41 -3.46 14.51
C VAL A 50 13.93 -2.22 13.77
N ARG A 51 14.25 -2.15 12.49
CA ARG A 51 13.73 -1.15 11.56
C ARG A 51 12.85 -1.84 10.54
N TYR A 52 11.61 -1.37 10.44
CA TYR A 52 10.70 -1.68 9.35
C TYR A 52 10.92 -0.68 8.22
N THR A 53 10.88 -1.15 6.99
CA THR A 53 10.83 -0.33 5.78
C THR A 53 9.74 -0.90 4.88
N LEU A 54 8.71 -0.10 4.61
CA LEU A 54 7.61 -0.45 3.71
C LEU A 54 7.72 0.42 2.46
N ASP A 55 7.61 -0.20 1.29
CA ASP A 55 7.81 0.46 0.01
C ASP A 55 6.80 -0.08 -1.01
N ASP A 56 5.92 0.79 -1.49
CA ASP A 56 4.89 0.44 -2.49
C ASP A 56 5.31 0.73 -3.94
N THR A 57 6.59 1.07 -4.14
CA THR A 57 7.18 1.47 -5.42
C THR A 57 7.92 0.31 -6.08
N ILE A 58 8.58 -0.52 -5.26
CA ILE A 58 9.48 -1.59 -5.71
C ILE A 58 8.79 -2.94 -5.91
N ALA A 59 7.63 -3.16 -5.28
CA ALA A 59 6.91 -4.43 -5.35
C ALA A 59 6.06 -4.61 -6.62
N GLY A 60 5.92 -3.54 -7.42
CA GLY A 60 4.94 -3.44 -8.51
C GLY A 60 3.58 -2.94 -8.02
N ALA A 61 2.74 -2.49 -8.97
CA ALA A 61 1.48 -1.82 -8.66
C ALA A 61 0.57 -2.64 -7.72
N GLY A 62 0.08 -1.98 -6.67
CA GLY A 62 -0.86 -2.56 -5.70
C GLY A 62 -0.25 -3.56 -4.73
N LYS A 63 1.07 -3.55 -4.56
CA LYS A 63 1.81 -4.40 -3.62
C LYS A 63 2.73 -3.54 -2.77
N VAL A 64 3.06 -4.02 -1.58
CA VAL A 64 3.99 -3.35 -0.65
C VAL A 64 5.10 -4.32 -0.30
N GLN A 65 6.34 -3.95 -0.59
CA GLN A 65 7.50 -4.69 -0.10
C GLN A 65 7.80 -4.23 1.32
N VAL A 66 8.05 -5.19 2.20
CA VAL A 66 8.42 -4.97 3.60
C VAL A 66 9.80 -5.56 3.82
N LYS A 67 10.69 -4.74 4.37
CA LYS A 67 11.98 -5.16 4.91
C LYS A 67 11.98 -4.93 6.41
N VAL A 68 12.41 -5.94 7.16
CA VAL A 68 12.65 -5.85 8.60
C VAL A 68 14.07 -6.27 8.88
N GLU A 69 14.82 -5.43 9.60
CA GLU A 69 16.23 -5.69 9.92
C GLU A 69 16.57 -5.22 11.34
N PHE A 70 17.46 -5.93 12.02
CA PHE A 70 17.99 -5.49 13.31
C PHE A 70 18.81 -4.20 13.14
N VAL A 71 18.70 -3.32 14.13
CA VAL A 71 19.50 -2.10 14.22
C VAL A 71 20.30 -2.14 15.50
N THR A 72 21.62 -2.19 15.36
CA THR A 72 22.53 -2.16 16.50
C THR A 72 23.12 -0.77 16.72
N ASP A 73 23.24 -0.37 17.99
CA ASP A 73 23.89 0.86 18.43
C ASP A 73 24.49 0.69 19.84
N SER A 74 24.87 1.81 20.48
CA SER A 74 25.45 1.79 21.83
C SER A 74 24.52 1.21 22.90
N THR A 75 23.20 1.27 22.69
CA THR A 75 22.13 0.81 23.58
C THR A 75 21.65 -0.59 23.19
N TYR A 76 21.39 -0.82 21.90
CA TYR A 76 20.87 -2.07 21.36
C TYR A 76 22.00 -2.85 20.69
N LYS A 77 22.62 -3.78 21.41
CA LYS A 77 23.78 -4.54 20.87
C LYS A 77 23.41 -5.95 20.39
N ASN A 78 22.26 -6.44 20.83
CA ASN A 78 21.85 -7.80 20.51
C ASN A 78 21.31 -7.89 19.08
N ILE A 79 21.41 -9.09 18.52
CA ILE A 79 20.72 -9.54 17.33
C ILE A 79 19.91 -10.79 17.68
N GLY A 80 19.02 -11.20 16.79
CA GLY A 80 18.23 -12.42 16.96
C GLY A 80 17.90 -13.06 15.62
N ASP A 81 17.01 -14.04 15.68
CA ASP A 81 16.41 -14.64 14.50
C ASP A 81 14.95 -14.19 14.44
N ILE A 82 14.55 -13.55 13.34
CA ILE A 82 13.17 -13.12 13.12
C ILE A 82 12.31 -14.35 12.92
N ARG A 83 11.27 -14.51 13.76
CA ARG A 83 10.37 -15.67 13.77
C ARG A 83 8.95 -15.34 13.38
N GLY A 84 8.53 -14.10 13.55
CA GLY A 84 7.21 -13.69 13.12
C GLY A 84 7.08 -12.19 13.09
N VAL A 85 6.27 -11.72 12.16
CA VAL A 85 5.88 -10.32 12.02
C VAL A 85 4.38 -10.23 12.18
N PHE A 86 3.93 -9.16 12.83
CA PHE A 86 2.53 -8.90 13.13
C PHE A 86 2.25 -7.45 12.81
N PHE A 87 1.04 -7.12 12.37
CA PHE A 87 0.67 -5.74 12.11
C PHE A 87 -0.84 -5.58 12.04
N ASP A 88 -1.26 -4.34 12.28
CA ASP A 88 -2.60 -3.86 11.99
C ASP A 88 -2.66 -3.21 10.61
N ILE A 89 -3.84 -3.18 10.04
CA ILE A 89 -4.12 -2.42 8.83
C ILE A 89 -5.31 -1.50 9.06
N LYS A 90 -5.33 -0.38 8.35
CA LYS A 90 -6.39 0.61 8.50
C LYS A 90 -7.77 0.09 8.10
N ASP A 91 -7.85 -0.76 7.07
CA ASP A 91 -9.10 -1.34 6.57
C ASP A 91 -9.14 -2.86 6.77
N ASN A 92 -9.76 -3.28 7.87
CA ASN A 92 -9.89 -4.68 8.28
C ASN A 92 -10.63 -5.55 7.26
N SER A 93 -11.40 -4.95 6.34
CA SER A 93 -12.08 -5.72 5.28
C SER A 93 -11.09 -6.40 4.32
N LEU A 94 -9.86 -5.91 4.24
CA LEU A 94 -8.80 -6.46 3.40
C LEU A 94 -8.09 -7.68 4.02
N LEU A 95 -8.27 -7.96 5.32
CA LEU A 95 -7.51 -9.00 6.03
C LEU A 95 -7.62 -10.39 5.38
N SER A 96 -8.83 -10.80 4.98
CA SER A 96 -9.09 -12.14 4.44
C SER A 96 -8.43 -12.41 3.07
N GLY A 97 -8.10 -11.36 2.31
CA GLY A 97 -7.47 -11.47 0.99
C GLY A 97 -5.99 -11.15 0.98
N LEU A 98 -5.41 -10.75 2.14
CA LEU A 98 -3.98 -10.50 2.27
C LEU A 98 -3.16 -11.75 2.01
N LYS A 99 -2.04 -11.57 1.31
CA LYS A 99 -1.06 -12.60 0.98
C LYS A 99 0.33 -12.08 1.26
N VAL A 100 1.19 -12.96 1.79
CA VAL A 100 2.59 -12.67 2.07
C VAL A 100 3.47 -13.60 1.24
N THR A 101 4.35 -13.01 0.45
CA THR A 101 5.33 -13.76 -0.36
C THR A 101 6.72 -13.38 0.09
N GLY A 102 7.47 -14.36 0.60
CA GLY A 102 8.85 -14.16 0.99
C GLY A 102 9.77 -13.83 -0.18
N LEU A 103 10.74 -12.96 0.05
CA LEU A 103 11.79 -12.58 -0.89
C LEU A 103 13.17 -12.94 -0.34
N ASN A 104 14.15 -13.11 -1.24
CA ASN A 104 15.56 -13.32 -0.90
C ASN A 104 15.78 -14.45 0.11
N GLY A 105 15.02 -15.54 -0.03
CA GLY A 105 15.12 -16.70 0.85
C GLY A 105 14.38 -16.57 2.18
N THR A 106 13.61 -15.50 2.42
CA THR A 106 12.73 -15.37 3.60
C THR A 106 11.59 -16.38 3.50
N PRO A 107 11.53 -17.43 4.34
CA PRO A 107 10.51 -18.45 4.22
C PRO A 107 9.28 -18.05 5.04
N ILE A 108 8.17 -17.76 4.37
CA ILE A 108 6.87 -17.57 5.04
C ILE A 108 6.25 -18.95 5.26
N THR A 109 6.19 -19.40 6.50
CA THR A 109 5.75 -20.77 6.84
C THR A 109 4.25 -20.83 7.11
N THR A 110 3.68 -19.81 7.74
CA THR A 110 2.23 -19.71 7.92
C THR A 110 1.81 -18.25 8.09
N THR A 111 0.52 -17.99 7.85
CA THR A 111 -0.10 -16.67 8.04
C THR A 111 -1.42 -16.85 8.77
N ALA A 112 -1.78 -15.88 9.60
CA ALA A 112 -3.06 -15.85 10.29
C ALA A 112 -3.59 -14.41 10.34
N TYR A 113 -4.90 -14.27 10.49
CA TYR A 113 -5.53 -12.99 10.72
C TYR A 113 -6.70 -13.09 11.72
N SER A 114 -7.05 -11.97 12.31
CA SER A 114 -8.18 -11.80 13.23
C SER A 114 -8.92 -10.52 12.88
N THR A 115 -10.16 -10.63 12.45
CA THR A 115 -11.01 -9.45 12.16
C THR A 115 -11.45 -8.71 13.42
N THR A 116 -11.24 -9.29 14.60
CA THR A 116 -11.51 -8.66 15.89
C THR A 116 -10.28 -7.97 16.48
N GLY A 117 -9.13 -7.97 15.76
CA GLY A 117 -7.88 -7.38 16.23
C GLY A 117 -7.33 -8.06 17.48
N GLN A 118 -7.51 -9.39 17.61
CA GLN A 118 -7.08 -10.17 18.79
C GLN A 118 -6.01 -11.23 18.44
N LEU A 119 -5.28 -11.05 17.33
CA LEU A 119 -4.24 -11.98 16.92
C LEU A 119 -2.97 -11.77 17.77
N GLN A 120 -2.65 -12.78 18.56
CA GLN A 120 -1.48 -12.78 19.44
C GLN A 120 -0.40 -13.79 19.03
N SER A 121 -0.74 -14.69 18.11
CA SER A 121 0.14 -15.75 17.66
C SER A 121 -0.18 -16.18 16.24
N VAL A 122 0.85 -16.59 15.51
CA VAL A 122 0.77 -17.22 14.20
C VAL A 122 1.75 -18.39 14.18
N GLY A 123 1.23 -19.60 13.99
CA GLY A 123 1.99 -20.83 14.15
C GLY A 123 2.74 -20.89 15.49
N SER A 124 4.07 -20.99 15.46
CA SER A 124 4.89 -21.01 16.69
C SER A 124 5.26 -19.62 17.22
N ALA A 125 5.14 -18.58 16.39
CA ALA A 125 5.43 -17.22 16.78
C ALA A 125 4.29 -16.65 17.63
N ASN A 126 4.60 -16.21 18.85
CA ASN A 126 3.63 -15.56 19.73
C ASN A 126 4.19 -14.29 20.36
N LEU A 127 3.32 -13.30 20.60
CA LEU A 127 3.64 -12.02 21.24
C LEU A 127 3.12 -11.90 22.68
N ASN A 128 2.62 -12.99 23.28
CA ASN A 128 2.09 -13.01 24.65
C ASN A 128 3.16 -13.00 25.76
N GLY A 129 3.17 -12.08 26.73
CA GLY A 129 4.01 -12.35 27.93
C GLY A 129 4.43 -11.20 28.84
N ASP A 130 3.93 -9.98 28.67
CA ASP A 130 4.31 -8.84 29.51
C ASP A 130 3.14 -8.26 30.32
N GLY A 131 1.94 -8.84 30.19
CA GLY A 131 0.72 -8.30 30.80
C GLY A 131 0.11 -7.14 30.01
N ASN A 132 0.78 -6.59 29.01
CA ASN A 132 0.20 -5.68 28.02
C ASN A 132 -0.17 -6.51 26.78
N THR A 133 -1.46 -6.69 26.55
CA THR A 133 -1.90 -7.41 25.36
C THR A 133 -1.76 -6.50 24.13
N HIS A 134 -0.57 -6.51 23.53
CA HIS A 134 -0.40 -6.17 22.13
C HIS A 134 -1.14 -7.22 21.31
N THR A 135 -2.17 -6.80 20.61
CA THR A 135 -2.98 -7.65 19.76
C THR A 135 -3.01 -7.07 18.38
N PHE A 136 -2.89 -7.94 17.39
CA PHE A 136 -2.76 -7.54 16.00
C PHE A 136 -3.92 -8.08 15.17
N GLU A 137 -4.01 -7.62 13.94
CA GLU A 137 -5.00 -8.12 12.99
C GLU A 137 -4.42 -9.16 12.05
N PHE A 138 -3.14 -9.06 11.71
CA PHE A 138 -2.46 -9.98 10.80
C PHE A 138 -1.11 -10.44 11.37
N GLY A 139 -0.72 -11.67 11.06
CA GLY A 139 0.57 -12.22 11.42
C GLY A 139 1.11 -13.17 10.35
N ALA A 140 2.42 -13.17 10.17
CA ALA A 140 3.15 -14.14 9.36
C ALA A 140 4.29 -14.75 10.17
N GLU A 141 4.37 -16.09 10.19
CA GLU A 141 5.50 -16.82 10.73
C GLU A 141 6.61 -16.91 9.68
N ILE A 142 7.85 -16.70 10.13
CA ILE A 142 9.06 -16.76 9.32
C ILE A 142 9.93 -17.90 9.83
N GLY A 143 10.25 -18.84 8.92
CA GLY A 143 11.07 -20.01 9.20
C GLY A 143 10.38 -21.11 10.02
N GLU A 144 11.09 -22.20 10.24
CA GLU A 144 10.64 -23.34 11.06
C GLU A 144 11.27 -23.31 12.46
N ASN A 145 10.53 -23.78 13.47
CA ASN A 145 11.01 -23.76 14.85
C ASN A 145 12.04 -24.88 15.05
N GLY A 146 13.34 -24.59 15.07
CA GLY A 146 14.33 -25.65 15.36
C GLY A 146 15.80 -25.30 15.20
N LEU A 147 16.57 -25.68 16.21
CA LEU A 147 18.04 -25.71 16.28
C LEU A 147 18.65 -26.71 15.28
N LYS A 148 18.56 -26.45 13.97
CA LYS A 148 19.34 -27.18 12.96
C LYS A 148 20.32 -26.25 12.28
N GLY A 149 21.38 -25.93 13.02
CA GLY A 149 22.70 -25.56 12.51
C GLY A 149 22.69 -24.71 11.23
N GLY A 150 22.50 -23.40 11.40
CA GLY A 150 23.00 -22.39 10.47
C GLY A 150 22.19 -22.12 9.20
N LYS A 151 20.94 -22.56 9.08
CA LYS A 151 20.07 -22.22 7.93
C LYS A 151 18.94 -21.24 8.23
N ASP A 152 18.63 -20.99 9.50
CA ASP A 152 17.43 -20.23 9.91
C ASP A 152 17.75 -18.91 10.66
N ASP A 153 18.94 -18.36 10.45
CA ASP A 153 19.41 -17.11 11.07
C ASP A 153 18.89 -15.89 10.29
N PHE A 154 17.58 -15.63 10.37
CA PHE A 154 16.96 -14.50 9.67
C PHE A 154 17.14 -13.20 10.46
N GLN A 155 18.32 -12.59 10.34
CA GLN A 155 18.57 -11.23 10.88
C GLN A 155 17.90 -10.14 10.05
N ILE A 156 17.53 -10.47 8.81
CA ILE A 156 16.78 -9.64 7.89
C ILE A 156 15.66 -10.49 7.30
N ALA A 157 14.46 -9.95 7.26
CA ALA A 157 13.32 -10.53 6.55
C ALA A 157 12.86 -9.57 5.45
N ASN A 158 12.73 -10.08 4.23
CA ASN A 158 12.16 -9.34 3.11
C ASN A 158 10.95 -10.10 2.58
N PHE A 159 9.82 -9.44 2.42
CA PHE A 159 8.61 -10.05 1.86
C PHE A 159 7.74 -9.02 1.17
N VAL A 160 6.79 -9.49 0.37
CA VAL A 160 5.81 -8.66 -0.32
C VAL A 160 4.43 -8.97 0.22
N LEU A 161 3.72 -7.92 0.62
CA LEU A 161 2.29 -7.93 0.88
C LEU A 161 1.54 -7.66 -0.44
N SER A 162 0.54 -8.48 -0.71
CA SER A 162 -0.39 -8.29 -1.81
C SER A 162 -1.79 -8.69 -1.37
N HIS A 163 -2.81 -8.30 -2.14
CA HIS A 163 -4.18 -8.69 -1.89
C HIS A 163 -4.78 -9.38 -3.12
N SER A 164 -5.72 -10.30 -2.91
CA SER A 164 -6.33 -11.09 -4.01
C SER A 164 -7.13 -10.26 -5.00
N THR A 165 -7.74 -9.16 -4.56
CA THR A 165 -8.71 -8.38 -5.35
C THR A 165 -8.53 -6.86 -5.28
N ALA A 166 -7.61 -6.37 -4.46
CA ALA A 166 -7.44 -4.94 -4.18
C ALA A 166 -5.97 -4.54 -4.33
N ALA A 167 -5.73 -3.29 -4.69
CA ALA A 167 -4.39 -2.72 -4.65
C ALA A 167 -4.06 -2.32 -3.21
N LEU A 168 -2.91 -2.78 -2.69
CA LEU A 168 -2.36 -2.30 -1.44
C LEU A 168 -1.45 -1.09 -1.68
N THR A 169 -1.54 -0.09 -0.81
CA THR A 169 -0.68 1.09 -0.78
C THR A 169 -0.23 1.34 0.66
N LEU A 170 0.73 2.26 0.88
CA LEU A 170 1.16 2.63 2.23
C LEU A 170 0.05 3.22 3.11
N ASP A 171 -1.07 3.68 2.54
CA ASP A 171 -2.21 4.23 3.30
C ASP A 171 -2.81 3.24 4.29
N GLN A 172 -2.68 1.94 4.01
CA GLN A 172 -3.15 0.89 4.90
C GLN A 172 -2.29 0.76 6.16
N PHE A 173 -1.06 1.27 6.13
CA PHE A 173 -0.06 1.00 7.15
C PHE A 173 0.37 2.23 7.93
N PHE A 174 -0.06 3.45 7.58
CA PHE A 174 0.24 4.65 8.37
C PHE A 174 -0.48 4.64 9.72
N ASN A 175 0.22 5.05 10.78
CA ASN A 175 -0.27 5.03 12.17
C ASN A 175 -0.83 3.67 12.62
N GLN A 176 -0.28 2.57 12.10
CA GLN A 176 -0.67 1.22 12.49
C GLN A 176 0.39 0.61 13.41
N GLU A 177 -0.02 -0.32 14.26
CA GLU A 177 0.89 -1.03 15.14
C GLU A 177 1.54 -2.21 14.41
N PHE A 178 2.83 -2.42 14.69
CA PHE A 178 3.63 -3.51 14.15
C PHE A 178 4.32 -4.25 15.29
N GLY A 179 4.32 -5.58 15.21
CA GLY A 179 4.94 -6.47 16.16
C GLY A 179 5.99 -7.37 15.51
N LEU A 180 6.99 -7.78 16.30
CA LEU A 180 8.00 -8.75 15.90
C LEU A 180 8.27 -9.76 17.00
N ARG A 181 8.33 -11.04 16.63
CA ARG A 181 8.88 -12.09 17.49
C ARG A 181 10.32 -12.41 17.05
N ALA A 182 11.25 -12.32 18.00
CA ALA A 182 12.63 -12.76 17.84
C ALA A 182 12.98 -13.87 18.83
N THR A 183 13.76 -14.86 18.37
CA THR A 183 14.39 -15.90 19.20
C THR A 183 15.90 -15.87 19.00
N SER A 184 16.63 -16.72 19.74
CA SER A 184 18.10 -16.76 19.69
C SER A 184 18.70 -15.37 19.84
N VAL A 185 18.20 -14.62 20.82
CA VAL A 185 18.60 -13.23 21.04
C VAL A 185 19.89 -13.19 21.87
N GLY A 186 20.84 -12.36 21.47
CA GLY A 186 22.10 -12.15 22.16
C GLY A 186 23.12 -11.38 21.33
N LEU A 187 24.34 -11.27 21.81
CA LEU A 187 25.42 -10.59 21.08
C LEU A 187 25.79 -11.38 19.81
N PRO A 188 26.19 -10.70 18.71
CA PRO A 188 26.49 -11.35 17.43
C PRO A 188 27.44 -12.54 17.49
N ASP A 189 28.48 -12.45 18.32
CA ASP A 189 29.54 -13.47 18.42
C ASP A 189 29.42 -14.35 19.67
N SER A 190 28.19 -14.59 20.13
CA SER A 190 27.91 -15.33 21.37
C SER A 190 26.94 -16.49 21.17
N SER A 191 26.88 -17.41 22.13
CA SER A 191 25.75 -18.33 22.22
C SER A 191 24.49 -17.55 22.59
N ARG A 192 23.55 -17.43 21.66
CA ARG A 192 22.32 -16.66 21.82
C ARG A 192 21.17 -17.57 22.26
N ASN A 193 20.71 -17.42 23.49
CA ASN A 193 19.64 -18.21 24.11
C ASN A 193 18.46 -17.34 24.58
N GLY A 194 18.48 -16.05 24.26
CA GLY A 194 17.43 -15.09 24.57
C GLY A 194 16.23 -15.14 23.62
N SER A 195 15.22 -14.36 23.95
CA SER A 195 14.05 -14.11 23.08
C SER A 195 13.49 -12.73 23.39
N SER A 196 12.93 -12.07 22.39
CA SER A 196 12.30 -10.76 22.57
C SER A 196 11.05 -10.64 21.73
N LYS A 197 10.17 -9.76 22.19
CA LYS A 197 8.93 -9.40 21.53
C LYS A 197 8.90 -7.88 21.45
N LEU A 198 8.77 -7.39 20.23
CA LEU A 198 8.89 -5.98 19.91
C LEU A 198 7.56 -5.47 19.41
N ALA A 199 7.29 -4.19 19.68
CA ALA A 199 6.16 -3.45 19.16
C ALA A 199 6.60 -2.03 18.77
N GLY A 200 5.91 -1.43 17.83
CA GLY A 200 6.14 -0.05 17.40
C GLY A 200 5.02 0.45 16.51
N ILE A 201 4.80 1.75 16.51
CA ILE A 201 3.80 2.41 15.65
C ILE A 201 4.52 2.95 14.42
N SER A 202 3.94 2.71 13.25
CA SER A 202 4.43 3.27 11.99
C SER A 202 4.24 4.78 11.92
N THR A 203 4.93 5.45 10.99
CA THR A 203 4.84 6.91 10.90
C THR A 203 3.46 7.37 10.44
N PRO A 204 3.04 8.61 10.79
CA PRO A 204 1.85 9.21 10.21
C PRO A 204 1.94 9.35 8.69
N ALA A 205 0.78 9.40 8.05
CA ALA A 205 0.69 9.76 6.64
C ALA A 205 1.30 11.17 6.42
N PRO A 206 2.03 11.39 5.31
CA PRO A 206 2.50 12.72 4.95
C PRO A 206 1.35 13.72 4.91
N ALA A 207 1.57 14.94 5.42
CA ALA A 207 0.58 15.99 5.29
C ALA A 207 0.32 16.27 3.80
N PRO A 208 -0.95 16.50 3.39
CA PRO A 208 -1.25 16.90 2.02
C PRO A 208 -0.41 18.12 1.63
N ALA A 209 0.09 18.13 0.40
CA ALA A 209 0.77 19.30 -0.14
C ALA A 209 -0.16 20.53 -0.02
N PRO A 210 0.38 21.71 0.35
CA PRO A 210 -0.42 22.93 0.36
C PRO A 210 -1.14 23.11 -0.98
N ALA A 211 -2.40 23.52 -0.94
CA ALA A 211 -3.13 23.87 -2.14
C ALA A 211 -2.33 24.94 -2.93
N PRO A 212 -2.24 24.84 -4.27
CA PRO A 212 -1.60 25.87 -5.07
C PRO A 212 -2.16 27.25 -4.72
N ALA A 213 -1.28 28.25 -4.60
CA ALA A 213 -1.72 29.62 -4.40
C ALA A 213 -2.70 30.02 -5.51
N PRO A 214 -3.79 30.77 -5.21
CA PRO A 214 -4.68 31.30 -6.23
C PRO A 214 -3.88 32.03 -7.30
N ALA A 215 -4.22 31.80 -8.58
CA ALA A 215 -3.58 32.53 -9.67
C ALA A 215 -3.78 34.05 -9.47
N PRO A 216 -2.79 34.89 -9.80
CA PRO A 216 -2.96 36.34 -9.77
C PRO A 216 -4.20 36.76 -10.56
N ALA A 217 -4.97 37.72 -10.02
CA ALA A 217 -6.09 38.29 -10.74
C ALA A 217 -5.61 38.87 -12.08
N PRO A 218 -6.38 38.74 -13.18
CA PRO A 218 -6.06 39.38 -14.44
C PRO A 218 -5.83 40.89 -14.25
N ALA A 219 -4.82 41.43 -14.93
CA ALA A 219 -4.59 42.87 -14.92
C ALA A 219 -5.84 43.61 -15.43
N PRO A 220 -6.22 44.77 -14.84
CA PRO A 220 -7.30 45.59 -15.35
C PRO A 220 -7.11 45.89 -16.84
N ALA A 221 -8.19 45.81 -17.62
CA ALA A 221 -8.15 46.19 -19.03
C ALA A 221 -7.67 47.65 -19.18
N PRO A 222 -6.86 47.97 -20.20
CA PRO A 222 -6.49 49.36 -20.48
C PRO A 222 -7.73 50.25 -20.60
N ALA A 223 -7.65 51.46 -20.05
CA ALA A 223 -8.74 52.44 -20.18
C ALA A 223 -9.01 52.71 -21.68
N PRO A 224 -10.28 52.89 -22.09
CA PRO A 224 -10.61 53.28 -23.45
C PRO A 224 -9.85 54.53 -23.87
N ALA A 225 -9.35 54.56 -25.10
CA ALA A 225 -8.73 55.75 -25.66
C ALA A 225 -9.74 56.92 -25.66
N PRO A 226 -9.29 58.16 -25.38
CA PRO A 226 -10.16 59.32 -25.44
C PRO A 226 -10.79 59.44 -26.84
N THR A 227 -12.09 59.74 -26.88
CA THR A 227 -12.81 59.96 -28.13
C THR A 227 -12.20 61.15 -28.87
N PRO A 228 -11.90 61.05 -30.18
CA PRO A 228 -11.43 62.19 -30.95
C PRO A 228 -12.38 63.38 -30.82
N ALA A 229 -11.81 64.58 -30.67
CA ALA A 229 -12.60 65.81 -30.63
C ALA A 229 -13.43 65.94 -31.91
N PRO A 230 -14.69 66.42 -31.82
CA PRO A 230 -15.51 66.68 -32.99
C PRO A 230 -14.78 67.58 -33.99
N ALA A 231 -14.83 67.24 -35.28
CA ALA A 231 -14.31 68.08 -36.34
C ALA A 231 -14.97 69.48 -36.28
N PRO A 232 -14.23 70.57 -36.54
CA PRO A 232 -14.81 71.90 -36.60
C PRO A 232 -16.02 71.94 -37.55
N ALA A 233 -17.10 72.60 -37.12
CA ALA A 233 -18.28 72.78 -37.95
C ALA A 233 -17.90 73.47 -39.27
N PRO A 234 -18.43 73.00 -40.42
CA PRO A 234 -18.24 73.68 -41.70
C PRO A 234 -18.66 75.15 -41.60
N ALA A 235 -17.90 76.04 -42.24
CA ALA A 235 -18.26 77.46 -42.34
C ALA A 235 -19.67 77.60 -42.95
N PRO A 236 -20.52 78.51 -42.42
CA PRO A 236 -21.87 78.72 -42.94
C PRO A 236 -21.84 79.01 -44.44
N ALA A 237 -22.69 78.31 -45.20
CA ALA A 237 -22.90 78.60 -46.61
C ALA A 237 -23.53 80.00 -46.79
N PRO A 238 -23.19 80.73 -47.86
CA PRO A 238 -23.82 82.01 -48.17
C PRO A 238 -25.35 81.90 -48.23
N ALA A 239 -26.04 82.88 -47.66
CA ALA A 239 -27.50 82.90 -47.56
C ALA A 239 -28.18 82.87 -48.95
N PRO A 240 -29.13 81.95 -49.19
CA PRO A 240 -29.98 81.97 -50.37
C PRO A 240 -30.94 83.17 -50.36
N ALA A 241 -31.28 83.66 -51.56
CA ALA A 241 -32.27 84.69 -51.78
C ALA A 241 -33.69 84.24 -51.32
N PRO A 242 -34.58 85.18 -50.92
CA PRO A 242 -35.85 84.84 -50.26
C PRO A 242 -36.79 84.05 -51.18
N ALA A 243 -37.35 82.94 -50.67
CA ALA A 243 -38.43 82.19 -51.29
C ALA A 243 -39.80 82.51 -50.63
N PRO A 244 -40.94 82.35 -51.35
CA PRO A 244 -42.27 82.73 -50.87
C PRO A 244 -42.78 81.86 -49.69
N ALA A 245 -43.68 82.45 -48.90
CA ALA A 245 -44.23 81.89 -47.66
C ALA A 245 -44.93 80.52 -47.83
N PRO A 246 -44.61 79.51 -47.00
CA PRO A 246 -45.34 78.23 -46.97
C PRO A 246 -46.62 78.26 -46.13
N ALA A 247 -47.58 77.44 -46.56
CA ALA A 247 -48.87 77.11 -45.93
C ALA A 247 -48.71 76.36 -44.57
N PRO A 248 -49.73 76.36 -43.70
CA PRO A 248 -49.61 75.84 -42.33
C PRO A 248 -49.38 74.32 -42.27
N THR A 249 -48.51 73.93 -41.33
CA THR A 249 -48.09 72.55 -41.04
C THR A 249 -49.18 71.75 -40.31
N PRO A 250 -49.49 70.51 -40.73
CA PRO A 250 -50.35 69.60 -39.97
C PRO A 250 -49.74 69.18 -38.63
N ALA A 251 -50.62 68.90 -37.65
CA ALA A 251 -50.25 68.50 -36.29
C ALA A 251 -49.48 67.16 -36.25
N PRO A 252 -48.52 66.98 -35.31
CA PRO A 252 -47.73 65.76 -35.20
C PRO A 252 -48.58 64.53 -34.84
N ALA A 253 -48.28 63.40 -35.48
CA ALA A 253 -48.87 62.11 -35.18
C ALA A 253 -48.42 61.58 -33.79
N PRO A 254 -49.26 60.78 -33.08
CA PRO A 254 -48.91 60.22 -31.79
C PRO A 254 -47.68 59.31 -31.83
N ALA A 255 -46.89 59.34 -30.75
CA ALA A 255 -45.70 58.51 -30.60
C ALA A 255 -46.02 57.00 -30.60
N PRO A 256 -45.21 56.16 -31.25
CA PRO A 256 -45.40 54.70 -31.24
C PRO A 256 -45.31 54.11 -29.84
N ALA A 257 -46.14 53.10 -29.57
CA ALA A 257 -46.14 52.36 -28.32
C ALA A 257 -44.79 51.62 -28.08
N PRO A 258 -44.32 51.50 -26.83
CA PRO A 258 -43.09 50.79 -26.51
C PRO A 258 -43.13 49.32 -26.94
N ALA A 259 -42.04 48.84 -27.52
CA ALA A 259 -41.89 47.45 -27.94
C ALA A 259 -41.97 46.47 -26.73
N PRO A 260 -42.56 45.27 -26.90
CA PRO A 260 -42.61 44.26 -25.85
C PRO A 260 -41.22 43.88 -25.32
N ALA A 261 -41.13 43.60 -24.02
CA ALA A 261 -39.90 43.15 -23.39
C ALA A 261 -39.44 41.79 -23.97
N PRO A 262 -38.13 41.56 -24.17
CA PRO A 262 -37.61 40.29 -24.65
C PRO A 262 -38.00 39.12 -23.73
N ALA A 263 -38.34 37.98 -24.34
CA ALA A 263 -38.64 36.75 -23.61
C ALA A 263 -37.42 36.26 -22.81
N PRO A 264 -37.64 35.61 -21.64
CA PRO A 264 -36.56 35.01 -20.86
C PRO A 264 -35.77 33.98 -21.69
N ALA A 265 -34.44 33.97 -21.51
CA ALA A 265 -33.57 33.01 -22.17
C ALA A 265 -33.90 31.56 -21.73
N PRO A 266 -33.83 30.57 -22.64
CA PRO A 266 -34.04 29.17 -22.30
C PRO A 266 -33.07 28.69 -21.21
N ALA A 267 -33.56 27.80 -20.35
CA ALA A 267 -32.73 27.16 -19.33
C ALA A 267 -31.59 26.34 -19.98
N PRO A 268 -30.40 26.26 -19.35
CA PRO A 268 -29.30 25.45 -19.85
C PRO A 268 -29.70 23.98 -20.01
N ALA A 269 -29.26 23.36 -21.11
CA ALA A 269 -29.49 21.94 -21.36
C ALA A 269 -28.80 21.07 -20.28
N PRO A 270 -29.39 19.92 -19.89
CA PRO A 270 -28.77 18.98 -18.97
C PRO A 270 -27.38 18.53 -19.45
N ALA A 271 -26.45 18.35 -18.51
CA ALA A 271 -25.12 17.85 -18.80
C ALA A 271 -25.18 16.44 -19.46
N PRO A 272 -24.29 16.12 -20.41
CA PRO A 272 -24.23 14.81 -21.03
C PRO A 272 -24.02 13.70 -20.00
N ALA A 273 -24.68 12.56 -20.21
CA ALA A 273 -24.47 11.38 -19.39
C ALA A 273 -23.01 10.87 -19.48
N PRO A 274 -22.45 10.33 -18.38
CA PRO A 274 -21.11 9.76 -18.39
C PRO A 274 -20.95 8.68 -19.46
N ALA A 275 -19.80 8.65 -20.13
CA ALA A 275 -19.49 7.64 -21.12
C ALA A 275 -19.47 6.22 -20.50
N PRO A 276 -19.90 5.17 -21.24
CA PRO A 276 -19.83 3.80 -20.77
C PRO A 276 -18.40 3.38 -20.40
N ALA A 277 -18.27 2.58 -19.34
CA ALA A 277 -17.00 2.03 -18.92
C ALA A 277 -16.35 1.16 -20.02
N PRO A 278 -15.02 1.15 -20.15
CA PRO A 278 -14.32 0.31 -21.12
C PRO A 278 -14.65 -1.18 -20.94
N ALA A 279 -14.77 -1.90 -22.05
CA ALA A 279 -14.98 -3.34 -22.03
C ALA A 279 -13.80 -4.07 -21.36
N PRO A 280 -14.05 -5.17 -20.63
CA PRO A 280 -12.99 -5.97 -20.01
C PRO A 280 -11.94 -6.42 -21.02
N ALA A 281 -10.67 -6.38 -20.63
CA ALA A 281 -9.58 -6.89 -21.45
C ALA A 281 -9.74 -8.40 -21.72
N PRO A 282 -9.33 -8.91 -22.90
CA PRO A 282 -9.36 -10.33 -23.21
C PRO A 282 -8.60 -11.16 -22.17
N ALA A 283 -9.13 -12.33 -21.85
CA ALA A 283 -8.46 -13.27 -20.95
C ALA A 283 -7.08 -13.69 -21.52
N PRO A 284 -6.05 -13.84 -20.66
CA PRO A 284 -4.73 -14.25 -21.12
C PRO A 284 -4.77 -15.64 -21.76
N THR A 285 -4.05 -15.79 -22.87
CA THR A 285 -3.89 -17.05 -23.58
C THR A 285 -3.21 -18.09 -22.67
N PRO A 286 -3.72 -19.34 -22.58
CA PRO A 286 -3.10 -20.39 -21.77
C PRO A 286 -1.62 -20.59 -22.13
N ALA A 287 -0.79 -20.78 -21.10
CA ALA A 287 0.63 -21.04 -21.27
C ALA A 287 0.86 -22.37 -22.04
N PRO A 288 1.92 -22.46 -22.86
CA PRO A 288 2.28 -23.69 -23.55
C PRO A 288 2.50 -24.84 -22.56
N ALA A 289 2.10 -26.05 -22.96
CA ALA A 289 2.36 -27.26 -22.18
C ALA A 289 3.87 -27.45 -21.95
N PRO A 290 4.30 -27.93 -20.77
CA PRO A 290 5.70 -28.20 -20.47
C PRO A 290 6.33 -29.14 -21.50
N ALA A 291 7.57 -28.85 -21.89
CA ALA A 291 8.35 -29.73 -22.76
C ALA A 291 8.61 -31.09 -22.07
N PRO A 292 8.65 -32.21 -22.81
CA PRO A 292 8.97 -33.52 -22.27
C PRO A 292 10.32 -33.52 -21.54
N ALA A 293 10.38 -34.23 -20.41
CA ALA A 293 11.60 -34.37 -19.64
C ALA A 293 12.73 -35.03 -20.47
N PRO A 294 13.99 -34.61 -20.30
CA PRO A 294 15.12 -35.25 -20.98
C PRO A 294 15.25 -36.73 -20.58
N ALA A 295 15.56 -37.58 -21.54
CA ALA A 295 15.88 -38.98 -21.28
C ALA A 295 17.11 -39.09 -20.36
N PRO A 296 17.14 -40.06 -19.43
CA PRO A 296 18.28 -40.25 -18.53
C PRO A 296 19.56 -40.54 -19.33
N SER A 297 20.64 -39.84 -18.99
CA SER A 297 21.97 -40.10 -19.56
C SER A 297 22.49 -41.47 -19.11
N PRO A 298 23.18 -42.22 -19.98
CA PRO A 298 23.73 -43.53 -19.63
C PRO A 298 24.81 -43.38 -18.56
N THR A 299 24.67 -44.16 -17.49
CA THR A 299 25.63 -44.28 -16.40
C THR A 299 26.92 -44.89 -16.94
N THR A 300 28.01 -44.12 -16.93
CA THR A 300 29.36 -44.64 -17.15
C THR A 300 29.79 -45.41 -15.90
N TYR A 301 29.93 -46.73 -16.06
CA TYR A 301 30.56 -47.57 -15.04
C TYR A 301 32.01 -47.16 -14.86
N TYR A 302 32.36 -46.72 -13.66
CA TYR A 302 33.73 -46.53 -13.21
C TYR A 302 34.37 -47.92 -13.06
N GLN A 303 35.36 -48.26 -13.90
CA GLN A 303 36.23 -49.41 -13.68
C GLN A 303 37.37 -48.99 -12.73
N PRO A 304 37.50 -49.58 -11.53
CA PRO A 304 38.68 -49.33 -10.70
C PRO A 304 39.88 -50.08 -11.27
N SER A 305 40.98 -49.34 -11.42
CA SER A 305 42.29 -49.85 -11.81
C SER A 305 42.86 -50.78 -10.73
N SER A 306 43.42 -51.90 -11.17
CA SER A 306 44.06 -52.91 -10.33
C SER A 306 45.42 -52.43 -9.82
N SER A 307 45.55 -52.20 -8.51
CA SER A 307 46.72 -52.62 -7.69
C SER A 307 46.57 -52.11 -6.25
N LEU A 308 46.12 -52.99 -5.34
CA LEU A 308 46.24 -52.79 -3.89
C LEU A 308 47.46 -53.54 -3.36
N PRO A 309 48.29 -52.93 -2.48
CA PRO A 309 49.38 -53.62 -1.80
C PRO A 309 48.86 -54.54 -0.68
N LYS A 310 49.55 -55.66 -0.46
CA LYS A 310 49.23 -56.69 0.54
C LYS A 310 49.16 -56.13 1.99
N PRO A 311 48.09 -56.41 2.75
CA PRO A 311 48.03 -56.05 4.17
C PRO A 311 48.84 -57.01 5.06
N LYS A 312 49.49 -56.46 6.10
CA LYS A 312 50.15 -57.23 7.17
C LYS A 312 49.09 -57.86 8.11
N LYS A 313 49.35 -59.10 8.52
CA LYS A 313 48.53 -59.95 9.37
C LYS A 313 48.45 -59.39 10.81
N VAL A 314 47.25 -59.22 11.34
CA VAL A 314 46.96 -58.91 12.76
C VAL A 314 46.16 -60.09 13.34
N PRO A 315 46.41 -60.54 14.59
CA PRO A 315 45.77 -61.72 15.15
C PRO A 315 44.31 -61.48 15.59
N GLU A 316 43.48 -62.52 15.42
CA GLU A 316 42.03 -62.57 15.67
C GLU A 316 41.65 -62.54 17.16
N PRO A 317 40.47 -61.98 17.53
CA PRO A 317 39.82 -62.27 18.80
C PRO A 317 38.81 -63.43 18.69
N SER A 318 38.78 -64.24 19.75
CA SER A 318 38.02 -65.48 19.87
C SER A 318 36.50 -65.30 19.88
N THR A 319 35.85 -66.30 19.30
CA THR A 319 34.41 -66.58 19.18
C THR A 319 33.68 -66.64 20.53
N LEU A 320 32.54 -65.95 20.64
CA LEU A 320 31.46 -66.34 21.55
C LEU A 320 30.10 -66.22 20.84
N VAL A 321 29.42 -67.36 20.79
CA VAL A 321 28.16 -67.63 20.09
C VAL A 321 26.99 -67.08 20.92
N ALA A 322 26.09 -66.30 20.31
CA ALA A 322 24.79 -65.94 20.89
C ALA A 322 23.66 -66.62 20.11
N LEU A 323 23.00 -67.58 20.77
CA LEU A 323 21.82 -68.30 20.31
C LEU A 323 20.55 -67.45 20.47
N SER A 324 19.64 -67.60 19.51
CA SER A 324 18.29 -67.05 19.42
C SER A 324 17.34 -67.51 20.52
N LEU A 325 16.33 -66.69 20.87
CA LEU A 325 14.98 -67.15 21.25
C LEU A 325 13.95 -65.99 21.24
N PHE A 326 12.95 -66.15 20.37
CA PHE A 326 11.68 -65.41 20.32
C PHE A 326 10.78 -65.83 21.50
N GLY A 327 10.01 -64.90 22.09
CA GLY A 327 9.01 -65.24 23.10
C GLY A 327 7.98 -64.13 23.37
N LEU A 328 6.75 -64.35 22.92
CA LEU A 328 5.52 -63.58 23.19
C LEU A 328 5.29 -63.35 24.70
N SER A 329 4.82 -62.16 25.07
CA SER A 329 4.16 -61.93 26.37
C SER A 329 2.71 -61.49 26.17
N THR A 330 1.79 -62.33 26.63
CA THR A 330 0.36 -62.01 26.77
C THR A 330 0.08 -61.48 28.17
N ILE A 331 -0.84 -60.54 28.22
CA ILE A 331 -1.39 -59.86 29.40
C ILE A 331 -2.19 -60.86 30.26
N ARG A 332 -1.98 -60.86 31.58
CA ARG A 332 -2.91 -61.45 32.56
C ARG A 332 -3.23 -60.47 33.69
N LEU A 333 -4.48 -60.03 33.70
CA LEU A 333 -5.18 -59.41 34.83
C LEU A 333 -5.27 -60.39 36.01
N LYS A 334 -5.11 -59.91 37.25
CA LYS A 334 -5.63 -60.59 38.44
C LYS A 334 -6.29 -59.59 39.39
N ARG A 335 -7.54 -59.90 39.72
CA ARG A 335 -8.49 -59.15 40.55
C ARG A 335 -8.48 -59.69 41.99
N LYS A 336 -8.59 -58.76 42.95
CA LYS A 336 -9.41 -58.73 44.20
C LYS A 336 -9.28 -59.81 45.29
N ASN A 337 -8.99 -59.39 46.52
CA ASN A 337 -9.94 -59.20 47.66
C ASN A 337 -9.14 -59.06 48.99
N GLN A 338 -9.30 -57.93 49.71
CA GLN A 338 -10.01 -57.78 51.01
C GLN A 338 -9.57 -58.74 52.12
N GLN A 339 -9.07 -58.22 53.27
CA GLN A 339 -9.83 -58.18 54.54
C GLN A 339 -9.04 -57.44 55.67
N ASP A 340 -9.74 -56.48 56.31
CA ASP A 340 -9.79 -56.03 57.72
C ASP A 340 -8.52 -55.88 58.61
N ASN A 341 -8.26 -54.65 59.11
CA ASN A 341 -8.60 -54.25 60.51
C ASN A 341 -8.10 -52.82 60.86
N LEU A 342 -8.98 -52.03 61.51
CA LEU A 342 -8.73 -50.83 62.34
C LEU A 342 -8.88 -51.25 63.84
N PRO A 343 -8.77 -50.37 64.85
CA PRO A 343 -7.64 -49.54 65.27
C PRO A 343 -7.33 -49.71 66.79
N ALA A 344 -6.23 -49.13 67.28
CA ALA A 344 -6.09 -48.55 68.62
C ALA A 344 -4.93 -47.54 68.60
#